data_AF-A0A966X385-F1
#
_entry.id   AF-A0A966X385-F1
#
_cell.length_a   1.000
_cell.length_b   1.000
_cell.length_c   1.000
_cell.angle_alpha   90.00
_cell.angle_beta   90.00
_cell.angle_gamma   90.00
#
_symmetry.space_group_name_H-M   'P 1'
#
loop_
_entity.id
_entity.type
_entity.pdbx_description
1 polymer ?
#
loop_
_entity_poly.entity_id
_entity_poly.type
_entity_poly.pdbx_seq_one_letter_code
_entity_poly.pdbx_strand_id
1 'polypeptide(L)'
;MCAAGHPGEDEKLYQTVKAVGMELCPELGLTIPVGKDSMSMKTVWEEGEQEASVVSPVSLIISAFAPVKDVRETLTPELKSVGSTLLLLELQESARRLGGSIAQQVLGALGGTCPDVGDYPALERLWSWLQDQTVRSSIRSLHDRSDGGLIATVSEMMFAGGKGVMLEMAESEALNPFLFNEELGVVVEVDSGAVSPLLESLEGTGIRAIQVGSVSSDPRLTITQGASVVFESDLSQLRESWSFVSYEIAKRRDHPEAAASEFALETATEPPELVLDVASSLLTLAAPHTGGEIKPRVAILREQGVNSHQEMAAAFRLAGFEAVDVHMSDLFSL
;
A
#
# COMPACT_ATOMS: atom_id res chain seq x y z
N MET A 1 7.14 20.00 -5.74
CA MET A 1 7.05 20.43 -7.16
C MET A 1 6.07 21.59 -7.26
N CYS A 2 6.37 22.65 -8.02
CA CYS A 2 5.53 23.84 -8.15
C CYS A 2 5.76 24.50 -9.52
N ALA A 3 4.76 25.24 -10.03
CA ALA A 3 4.92 26.16 -11.15
C ALA A 3 5.13 27.58 -10.62
N ALA A 4 6.34 27.88 -10.14
CA ALA A 4 6.63 29.16 -9.49
C ALA A 4 6.37 30.36 -10.42
N GLY A 5 5.80 31.42 -9.88
CA GLY A 5 5.35 32.60 -10.62
C GLY A 5 4.02 32.44 -11.37
N HIS A 6 3.43 31.24 -11.42
CA HIS A 6 2.05 31.09 -11.86
C HIS A 6 1.09 31.65 -10.79
N PRO A 7 0.03 32.40 -11.17
CA PRO A 7 -0.89 33.01 -10.20
C PRO A 7 -1.38 32.02 -9.14
N GLY A 8 -1.12 32.35 -7.87
CA GLY A 8 -1.52 31.58 -6.68
C GLY A 8 -0.59 30.43 -6.28
N GLU A 9 0.31 29.96 -7.13
CA GLU A 9 1.14 28.78 -6.83
C GLU A 9 2.24 29.09 -5.80
N ASP A 10 2.81 30.31 -5.81
CA ASP A 10 3.83 30.72 -4.82
C ASP A 10 3.25 30.78 -3.39
N GLU A 11 2.01 31.28 -3.25
CA GLU A 11 1.31 31.32 -1.97
C GLU A 11 1.00 29.91 -1.48
N LYS A 12 0.43 29.06 -2.34
CA LYS A 12 0.16 27.65 -2.01
C LYS A 12 1.43 26.93 -1.57
N LEU A 13 2.55 27.12 -2.28
CA LEU A 13 3.83 26.54 -1.91
C LEU A 13 4.26 26.95 -0.50
N TYR A 14 4.18 28.24 -0.19
CA TYR A 14 4.52 28.75 1.14
C TYR A 14 3.60 28.14 2.23
N GLN A 15 2.29 28.11 1.99
CA GLN A 15 1.34 27.52 2.94
C GLN A 15 1.58 26.03 3.15
N THR A 16 1.85 25.27 2.08
CA THR A 16 2.19 23.84 2.18
C THR A 16 3.45 23.62 3.01
N VAL A 17 4.52 24.39 2.76
CA VAL A 17 5.77 24.28 3.53
C VAL A 17 5.56 24.67 5.00
N LYS A 18 4.75 25.70 5.28
CA LYS A 18 4.41 26.11 6.64
C LYS A 18 3.60 25.04 7.36
N ALA A 19 2.52 24.55 6.76
CA ALA A 19 1.65 23.54 7.36
C ALA A 19 2.42 22.26 7.70
N VAL A 20 3.28 21.79 6.79
CA VAL A 20 4.04 20.57 7.03
C VAL A 20 5.24 20.82 7.95
N GLY A 21 6.06 21.82 7.66
CA GLY A 21 7.35 22.03 8.33
C GLY A 21 7.26 22.74 9.68
N MET A 22 6.21 23.53 9.92
CA MET A 22 6.06 24.34 11.13
C MET A 22 4.89 23.92 12.02
N GLU A 23 3.99 23.07 11.53
CA GLU A 23 2.79 22.64 12.26
C GLU A 23 2.75 21.11 12.39
N LEU A 24 2.36 20.38 11.33
CA LEU A 24 2.18 18.91 11.32
C LEU A 24 3.42 18.14 11.80
N CYS A 25 4.56 18.29 11.12
CA CYS A 25 5.74 17.48 11.42
C CYS A 25 6.32 17.76 12.81
N PRO A 26 6.47 19.04 13.26
CA PRO A 26 6.87 19.32 14.63
C PRO A 26 5.91 18.75 15.68
N GLU A 27 4.59 18.82 15.46
CA GLU A 27 3.60 18.31 16.40
C GLU A 27 3.64 16.78 16.50
N LEU A 28 3.86 16.08 15.38
CA LEU A 28 3.99 14.62 15.34
C LEU A 28 5.41 14.11 15.67
N GLY A 29 6.37 14.99 15.93
CA GLY A 29 7.77 14.61 16.15
C GLY A 29 8.45 14.01 14.91
N LEU A 30 7.96 14.31 13.71
CA LEU A 30 8.53 13.85 12.44
C LEU A 30 9.59 14.81 11.94
N THR A 31 10.78 14.29 11.62
CA THR A 31 11.88 15.10 11.06
C THR A 31 11.85 15.03 9.53
N ILE A 32 12.09 16.17 8.87
CA ILE A 32 12.36 16.25 7.42
C ILE A 32 13.87 16.51 7.25
N PRO A 33 14.74 15.47 7.27
CA PRO A 33 16.18 15.65 7.27
C PRO A 33 16.77 15.91 5.87
N VAL A 34 15.96 15.70 4.82
CA VAL A 34 16.36 15.84 3.43
C VAL A 34 15.16 16.28 2.61
N GLY A 35 15.41 17.03 1.54
CA GLY A 35 14.38 17.46 0.60
C GLY A 35 15.00 17.92 -0.71
N LYS A 36 14.15 18.12 -1.71
CA LYS A 36 14.50 18.69 -3.01
C LYS A 36 13.30 19.43 -3.59
N ASP A 37 13.56 20.39 -4.45
CA ASP A 37 12.56 21.18 -5.14
C ASP A 37 12.70 21.09 -6.67
N SER A 38 11.58 21.31 -7.36
CA SER A 38 11.50 21.52 -8.81
C SER A 38 10.37 22.53 -9.07
N MET A 39 10.74 23.72 -9.53
CA MET A 39 9.94 24.95 -9.45
C MET A 39 9.41 25.46 -10.79
N SER A 40 9.59 24.71 -11.88
CA SER A 40 9.17 25.10 -13.23
C SER A 40 8.17 24.10 -13.83
N MET A 41 7.20 23.65 -13.04
CA MET A 41 6.25 22.59 -13.43
C MET A 41 5.08 23.12 -14.30
N LYS A 42 5.43 23.77 -15.41
CA LYS A 42 4.51 24.30 -16.41
C LYS A 42 5.09 24.06 -17.80
N THR A 43 4.22 23.70 -18.74
CA THR A 43 4.55 23.63 -20.17
C THR A 43 3.65 24.61 -20.95
N VAL A 44 4.23 25.32 -21.91
CA VAL A 44 3.53 26.25 -22.82
C VAL A 44 3.89 25.88 -24.26
N TRP A 45 2.92 25.91 -25.16
CA TRP A 45 3.12 25.66 -26.58
C TRP A 45 2.12 26.44 -27.43
N GLU A 46 2.34 26.50 -28.74
CA GLU A 46 1.39 27.06 -29.70
C GLU A 46 0.51 25.95 -30.27
N GLU A 47 -0.81 26.12 -30.19
CA GLU A 47 -1.82 25.26 -30.80
C GLU A 47 -2.57 26.06 -31.87
N GLY A 48 -2.07 26.00 -33.11
CA GLY A 48 -2.55 26.86 -34.20
C GLY A 48 -2.17 28.33 -33.96
N GLU A 49 -3.17 29.20 -33.85
CA GLU A 49 -2.96 30.63 -33.52
C GLU A 49 -3.12 30.93 -32.02
N GLN A 50 -3.32 29.91 -31.18
CA GLN A 50 -3.56 30.07 -29.74
C GLN A 50 -2.36 29.59 -28.93
N GLU A 51 -2.03 30.32 -27.86
CA GLU A 51 -1.11 29.81 -26.84
C GLU A 51 -1.87 28.85 -25.92
N ALA A 52 -1.35 27.65 -25.75
CA ALA A 52 -1.87 26.63 -24.86
C ALA A 52 -0.87 26.38 -23.73
N SER A 53 -1.38 25.98 -22.56
CA SER A 53 -0.52 25.62 -21.43
C SER A 53 -1.13 24.57 -20.52
N VAL A 54 -0.26 23.80 -19.88
CA VAL A 54 -0.60 22.86 -18.80
C VAL A 54 0.28 23.21 -17.60
N VAL A 55 -0.37 23.35 -16.45
CA VAL A 55 0.25 23.76 -15.18
C VAL A 55 0.01 22.64 -14.18
N SER A 56 1.08 22.08 -13.61
CA SER A 56 0.95 21.12 -12.52
C SER A 56 0.51 21.84 -11.23
N PRO A 57 -0.35 21.23 -10.40
CA PRO A 57 -0.60 21.75 -9.07
C PRO A 57 0.66 21.69 -8.21
N VAL A 58 0.70 22.46 -7.11
CA VAL A 58 1.65 22.21 -6.01
C VAL A 58 1.56 20.74 -5.62
N SER A 59 2.64 20.01 -5.88
CA SER A 59 2.71 18.56 -5.67
C SER A 59 3.80 18.25 -4.67
N LEU A 60 3.39 17.96 -3.44
CA LEU A 60 4.26 17.48 -2.37
C LEU A 60 4.29 15.95 -2.42
N ILE A 61 5.50 15.39 -2.44
CA ILE A 61 5.72 13.94 -2.33
C ILE A 61 6.49 13.71 -1.04
N ILE A 62 5.93 12.92 -0.14
CA ILE A 62 6.57 12.52 1.12
C ILE A 62 7.06 11.08 1.00
N SER A 63 8.31 10.84 1.38
CA SER A 63 8.87 9.50 1.54
C SER A 63 9.30 9.32 3.00
N ALA A 64 8.66 8.37 3.68
CA ALA A 64 8.95 8.08 5.08
C ALA A 64 9.99 6.95 5.19
N PHE A 65 10.92 7.09 6.15
CA PHE A 65 11.95 6.09 6.44
C PHE A 65 11.99 5.82 7.93
N ALA A 66 11.94 4.55 8.32
CA ALA A 66 12.00 4.14 9.72
C ALA A 66 12.81 2.83 9.88
N PRO A 67 13.58 2.67 10.97
CA PRO A 67 14.14 1.38 11.31
C PRO A 67 13.01 0.40 11.68
N VAL A 68 13.05 -0.79 11.09
CA VAL A 68 12.08 -1.87 11.38
C VAL A 68 12.67 -2.78 12.46
N LYS A 69 11.94 -2.99 13.55
CA LYS A 69 12.37 -3.85 14.67
C LYS A 69 12.38 -5.34 14.27
N ASP A 70 11.32 -5.77 13.59
CA ASP A 70 11.18 -7.13 13.08
C ASP A 70 10.40 -7.12 11.77
N VAL A 71 11.04 -7.53 10.68
CA VAL A 71 10.43 -7.56 9.33
C VAL A 71 9.33 -8.60 9.20
N ARG A 72 9.31 -9.62 10.06
CA ARG A 72 8.34 -10.73 10.04
C ARG A 72 6.94 -10.31 10.51
N GLU A 73 6.85 -9.22 11.26
CA GLU A 73 5.60 -8.67 11.78
C GLU A 73 4.91 -7.74 10.79
N THR A 74 5.41 -7.60 9.56
CA THR A 74 4.83 -6.74 8.53
C THR A 74 3.45 -7.27 8.12
N LEU A 75 2.43 -6.43 8.23
CA LEU A 75 1.08 -6.71 7.75
C LEU A 75 0.98 -6.31 6.28
N THR A 76 0.17 -7.04 5.51
CA THR A 76 -0.11 -6.77 4.11
C THR A 76 -1.62 -6.64 3.90
N PRO A 77 -2.09 -6.18 2.73
CA PRO A 77 -3.52 -6.16 2.38
C PRO A 77 -4.13 -7.56 2.17
N GLU A 78 -3.33 -8.62 2.20
CA GLU A 78 -3.76 -9.97 1.85
C GLU A 78 -4.77 -10.54 2.85
N LEU A 79 -6.06 -10.57 2.48
CA LEU A 79 -7.11 -11.14 3.33
C LEU A 79 -6.83 -12.61 3.66
N LYS A 80 -6.85 -12.94 4.95
CA LYS A 80 -6.38 -14.22 5.47
C LYS A 80 -7.49 -15.23 5.70
N SER A 81 -8.62 -14.84 6.31
CA SER A 81 -9.59 -15.80 6.83
C SER A 81 -11.02 -15.48 6.42
N VAL A 82 -11.75 -16.45 5.88
CA VAL A 82 -13.20 -16.32 5.68
C VAL A 82 -13.90 -16.18 7.03
N GLY A 83 -14.90 -15.29 7.10
CA GLY A 83 -15.66 -14.99 8.32
C GLY A 83 -14.98 -13.99 9.26
N SER A 84 -13.75 -13.55 8.97
CA SER A 84 -13.13 -12.46 9.71
C SER A 84 -13.84 -11.13 9.43
N THR A 85 -13.65 -10.18 10.33
CA THR A 85 -14.32 -8.88 10.31
C THR A 85 -13.39 -7.80 9.80
N LEU A 86 -13.92 -6.89 8.99
CA LEU A 86 -13.22 -5.69 8.52
C LEU A 86 -13.63 -4.49 9.37
N LEU A 87 -12.64 -3.85 9.99
CA LEU A 87 -12.83 -2.60 10.72
C LEU A 87 -12.16 -1.45 9.95
N LEU A 88 -12.92 -0.43 9.62
CA LEU A 88 -12.40 0.86 9.17
C LEU A 88 -12.06 1.71 10.40
N LEU A 89 -10.79 2.04 10.56
CA LEU A 89 -10.27 2.96 11.56
C LEU A 89 -9.99 4.30 10.90
N GLU A 90 -10.56 5.36 11.44
CA GLU A 90 -10.43 6.70 10.88
C GLU A 90 -10.47 7.78 11.97
N LEU A 91 -10.07 9.00 11.63
CA LEU A 91 -10.13 10.12 12.56
C LEU A 91 -11.59 10.55 12.80
N GLN A 92 -11.93 10.95 14.03
CA GLN A 92 -13.29 11.36 14.38
C GLN A 92 -13.81 12.55 13.57
N GLU A 93 -12.91 13.41 13.09
CA GLU A 93 -13.23 14.57 12.26
C GLU A 93 -13.55 14.24 10.79
N SER A 94 -13.54 12.96 10.39
CA SER A 94 -13.83 12.56 9.01
C SER A 94 -15.20 13.09 8.56
N ALA A 95 -15.17 14.00 7.59
CA ALA A 95 -16.33 14.72 7.07
C ALA A 95 -16.80 14.14 5.73
N ARG A 96 -16.28 12.97 5.34
CA ARG A 96 -16.59 12.27 4.07
C ARG A 96 -16.36 13.18 2.86
N ARG A 97 -15.28 13.95 2.89
CA ARG A 97 -14.95 14.94 1.85
C ARG A 97 -14.54 14.27 0.55
N LEU A 98 -15.17 14.69 -0.54
CA LEU A 98 -14.92 14.17 -1.90
C LEU A 98 -14.08 15.12 -2.76
N GLY A 99 -13.76 16.32 -2.27
CA GLY A 99 -13.03 17.30 -3.06
C GLY A 99 -11.66 16.77 -3.49
N GLY A 100 -11.40 16.81 -4.79
CA GLY A 100 -10.13 16.39 -5.37
C GLY A 100 -9.94 14.87 -5.48
N SER A 101 -10.95 14.06 -5.12
CA SER A 101 -10.82 12.61 -5.18
C SER A 101 -10.80 12.06 -6.61
N ILE A 102 -10.26 10.85 -6.77
CA ILE A 102 -10.29 10.16 -8.07
C ILE A 102 -11.72 9.97 -8.57
N ALA A 103 -12.69 9.76 -7.67
CA ALA A 103 -14.10 9.64 -8.03
C ALA A 103 -14.65 10.93 -8.68
N GLN A 104 -14.25 12.11 -8.19
CA GLN A 104 -14.59 13.37 -8.86
C GLN A 104 -13.82 13.54 -10.18
N GLN A 105 -12.54 13.16 -10.19
CA GLN A 105 -11.70 13.29 -11.37
C GLN A 105 -12.24 12.50 -12.57
N VAL A 106 -12.63 11.23 -12.36
CA VAL A 106 -13.18 10.38 -13.43
C VAL A 106 -14.56 10.83 -13.93
N LEU A 107 -15.30 11.56 -13.09
CA LEU A 107 -16.57 12.19 -13.45
C LEU A 107 -16.42 13.58 -14.06
N GLY A 108 -15.19 14.11 -14.16
CA GLY A 108 -14.95 15.49 -14.60
C GLY A 108 -15.56 16.55 -13.67
N ALA A 109 -15.76 16.20 -12.39
CA ALA A 109 -16.51 16.97 -11.40
C ALA A 109 -15.62 17.54 -10.28
N LEU A 110 -14.37 17.88 -10.58
CA LEU A 110 -13.40 18.41 -9.61
C LEU A 110 -13.94 19.65 -8.89
N GLY A 111 -13.90 19.64 -7.56
CA GLY A 111 -14.23 20.80 -6.73
C GLY A 111 -14.75 20.42 -5.34
N GLY A 112 -15.11 21.41 -4.53
CA GLY A 112 -15.55 21.18 -3.15
C GLY A 112 -14.39 21.07 -2.16
N THR A 113 -14.68 20.57 -0.96
CA THR A 113 -13.71 20.50 0.14
C THR A 113 -12.91 19.21 0.07
N CYS A 114 -11.58 19.31 0.09
CA CYS A 114 -10.69 18.16 0.11
C CYS A 114 -10.53 17.56 1.52
N PRO A 115 -10.23 16.26 1.64
CA PRO A 115 -9.71 15.67 2.86
C PRO A 115 -8.53 16.46 3.44
N ASP A 116 -8.44 16.51 4.78
CA ASP A 116 -7.42 17.24 5.53
C ASP A 116 -7.36 16.72 6.98
N VAL A 117 -6.25 16.95 7.67
CA VAL A 117 -6.07 16.56 9.08
C VAL A 117 -6.07 17.81 9.95
N GLY A 118 -7.03 17.90 10.86
CA GLY A 118 -7.12 18.96 11.87
C GLY A 118 -6.65 18.51 13.26
N ASP A 119 -6.76 17.22 13.58
CA ASP A 119 -6.33 16.64 14.87
C ASP A 119 -5.06 15.78 14.69
N TYR A 120 -3.89 16.45 14.63
CA TYR A 120 -2.60 15.75 14.55
C TYR A 120 -2.37 14.78 15.73
N PRO A 121 -2.72 15.12 16.98
CA PRO A 121 -2.61 14.16 18.08
C PRO A 121 -3.43 12.89 17.88
N ALA A 122 -4.60 12.93 17.25
CA ALA A 122 -5.36 11.73 16.91
C ALA A 122 -4.64 10.84 15.90
N LEU A 123 -3.95 11.43 14.93
CA LEU A 123 -3.13 10.69 13.97
C LEU A 123 -1.95 9.98 14.66
N GLU A 124 -1.26 10.65 15.61
CA GLU A 124 -0.21 10.03 16.42
C GLU A 124 -0.75 8.87 17.27
N ARG A 125 -1.94 9.03 17.85
CA ARG A 125 -2.60 7.97 18.63
C ARG A 125 -3.00 6.78 17.76
N LEU A 126 -3.49 7.01 16.54
CA LEU A 126 -3.80 5.93 15.58
C LEU A 126 -2.54 5.15 15.23
N TRP A 127 -1.45 5.86 14.91
CA TRP A 127 -0.16 5.23 14.66
C TRP A 127 0.31 4.42 15.87
N SER A 128 0.30 5.01 17.07
CA SER A 128 0.73 4.35 18.30
C SER A 128 -0.09 3.11 18.62
N TRP A 129 -1.41 3.17 18.40
CA TRP A 129 -2.31 2.03 18.58
C TRP A 129 -1.99 0.89 17.60
N LEU A 130 -1.74 1.20 16.32
CA LEU A 130 -1.34 0.20 15.31
C LEU A 130 0.04 -0.43 15.58
N GLN A 131 0.90 0.25 16.36
CA GLN A 131 2.21 -0.24 16.78
C GLN A 131 2.18 -1.03 18.10
N ASP A 132 1.07 -1.00 18.86
CA ASP A 132 0.93 -1.81 20.06
C ASP A 132 0.95 -3.30 19.70
N GLN A 133 1.78 -4.08 20.39
CA GLN A 133 2.02 -5.48 20.06
C GLN A 133 0.79 -6.37 20.32
N THR A 134 -0.02 -6.03 21.32
CA THR A 134 -1.25 -6.77 21.63
C THR A 134 -2.28 -6.55 20.53
N VAL A 135 -2.47 -5.29 20.13
CA VAL A 135 -3.32 -4.90 18.99
C VAL A 135 -2.82 -5.57 17.71
N ARG A 136 -1.54 -5.41 17.39
CA ARG A 136 -0.93 -5.91 16.16
C ARG A 136 -1.07 -7.42 16.02
N SER A 137 -0.92 -8.16 17.12
CA SER A 137 -1.10 -9.62 17.12
C SER A 137 -2.54 -10.08 16.82
N SER A 138 -3.51 -9.18 16.94
CA SER A 138 -4.93 -9.44 16.65
C SER A 138 -5.31 -9.10 15.20
N ILE A 139 -4.45 -8.40 14.46
CA ILE A 139 -4.69 -7.99 13.07
C ILE A 139 -4.10 -9.02 12.12
N ARG A 140 -4.90 -9.46 11.14
CA ARG A 140 -4.50 -10.47 10.13
C ARG A 140 -3.97 -9.84 8.85
N SER A 141 -4.59 -8.73 8.44
CA SER A 141 -4.23 -7.93 7.27
C SER A 141 -4.60 -6.47 7.51
N LEU A 142 -3.92 -5.57 6.81
CA LEU A 142 -4.10 -4.12 6.94
C LEU A 142 -3.87 -3.47 5.59
N HIS A 143 -4.73 -2.52 5.24
CA HIS A 143 -4.54 -1.64 4.09
C HIS A 143 -5.06 -0.23 4.37
N ASP A 144 -4.38 0.80 3.89
CA ASP A 144 -4.79 2.18 4.13
C ASP A 144 -5.86 2.67 3.14
N ARG A 145 -6.58 3.72 3.55
CA ARG A 145 -7.49 4.45 2.68
C ARG A 145 -6.75 5.62 2.02
N SER A 146 -6.70 5.59 0.69
CA SER A 146 -6.07 6.61 -0.14
C SER A 146 -6.91 6.83 -1.41
N ASP A 147 -6.30 6.84 -2.60
CA ASP A 147 -6.98 7.08 -3.88
C ASP A 147 -8.11 6.06 -4.09
N GLY A 148 -9.33 6.55 -4.35
CA GLY A 148 -10.50 5.71 -4.54
C GLY A 148 -11.22 5.30 -3.26
N GLY A 149 -10.70 5.69 -2.09
CA GLY A 149 -11.38 5.53 -0.81
C GLY A 149 -11.55 4.07 -0.36
N LEU A 150 -12.56 3.84 0.49
CA LEU A 150 -12.81 2.52 1.09
C LEU A 150 -13.02 1.42 0.04
N ILE A 151 -13.68 1.76 -1.07
CA ILE A 151 -13.98 0.78 -2.12
C ILE A 151 -12.71 0.26 -2.79
N ALA A 152 -11.74 1.15 -3.06
CA ALA A 152 -10.44 0.77 -3.62
C ALA A 152 -9.65 -0.05 -2.59
N THR A 153 -9.57 0.42 -1.34
CA THR A 153 -8.90 -0.29 -0.24
C THR A 153 -9.39 -1.73 -0.11
N VAL A 154 -10.71 -1.94 -0.03
CA VAL A 154 -11.28 -3.28 0.12
C VAL A 154 -11.09 -4.12 -1.13
N SER A 155 -11.23 -3.54 -2.33
CA SER A 155 -10.99 -4.27 -3.57
C SER A 155 -9.55 -4.75 -3.69
N GLU A 156 -8.57 -3.93 -3.31
CA GLU A 156 -7.15 -4.30 -3.31
C GLU A 156 -6.84 -5.38 -2.27
N MET A 157 -7.47 -5.33 -1.10
CA MET A 157 -7.38 -6.40 -0.12
C MET A 157 -7.95 -7.72 -0.65
N MET A 158 -9.09 -7.67 -1.35
CA MET A 158 -9.67 -8.82 -2.05
C MET A 158 -8.75 -9.36 -3.13
N PHE A 159 -8.09 -8.49 -3.90
CA PHE A 159 -7.13 -8.90 -4.94
C PHE A 159 -5.94 -9.62 -4.32
N ALA A 160 -5.36 -9.06 -3.25
CA ALA A 160 -4.24 -9.66 -2.56
C ALA A 160 -4.63 -11.01 -1.91
N GLY A 161 -5.79 -11.09 -1.27
CA GLY A 161 -6.24 -12.29 -0.54
C GLY A 161 -6.94 -13.36 -1.37
N GLY A 162 -7.36 -13.06 -2.61
CA GLY A 162 -8.14 -13.99 -3.44
C GLY A 162 -9.50 -14.35 -2.84
N LYS A 163 -10.10 -13.46 -2.03
CA LYS A 163 -11.34 -13.70 -1.27
C LYS A 163 -12.37 -12.63 -1.57
N GLY A 164 -13.64 -12.96 -1.43
CA GLY A 164 -14.71 -11.96 -1.51
C GLY A 164 -14.89 -11.20 -0.20
N VAL A 165 -15.72 -10.16 -0.25
CA VAL A 165 -16.07 -9.34 0.90
C VAL A 165 -17.54 -8.95 0.82
N MET A 166 -18.23 -9.02 1.95
CA MET A 166 -19.54 -8.40 2.15
C MET A 166 -19.34 -7.13 2.98
N LEU A 167 -19.54 -5.97 2.33
CA LEU A 167 -19.57 -4.67 2.99
C LEU A 167 -21.01 -4.32 3.41
N GLU A 168 -21.16 -3.81 4.63
CA GLU A 168 -22.45 -3.51 5.25
C GLU A 168 -22.49 -2.04 5.67
N MET A 169 -23.25 -1.23 4.94
CA MET A 169 -23.38 0.20 5.18
C MET A 169 -24.67 0.50 5.95
N ALA A 170 -24.57 1.41 6.92
CA ALA A 170 -25.75 1.89 7.64
C ALA A 170 -26.71 2.66 6.71
N GLU A 171 -28.02 2.54 6.94
CA GLU A 171 -29.03 3.32 6.18
C GLU A 171 -28.88 4.83 6.36
N SER A 172 -28.29 5.26 7.48
CA SER A 172 -28.02 6.67 7.78
C SER A 172 -26.81 7.24 7.03
N GLU A 173 -25.94 6.39 6.48
CA GLU A 173 -24.72 6.84 5.79
C GLU A 173 -25.04 7.25 4.34
N ALA A 174 -24.45 8.36 3.90
CA ALA A 174 -24.49 8.72 2.49
C ALA A 174 -23.51 7.81 1.73
N LEU A 175 -24.06 6.88 0.94
CA LEU A 175 -23.30 5.77 0.36
C LEU A 175 -22.05 6.21 -0.42
N ASN A 176 -22.21 7.10 -1.40
CA ASN A 176 -21.08 7.52 -2.24
C ASN A 176 -20.00 8.30 -1.44
N PRO A 177 -20.35 9.32 -0.62
CA PRO A 177 -19.37 9.94 0.26
C PRO A 177 -18.67 8.94 1.19
N PHE A 178 -19.37 7.94 1.73
CA PHE A 178 -18.77 6.95 2.61
C PHE A 178 -17.75 6.06 1.87
N LEU A 179 -18.09 5.59 0.67
CA LEU A 179 -17.24 4.69 -0.11
C LEU A 179 -16.04 5.36 -0.78
N PHE A 180 -16.22 6.59 -1.27
CA PHE A 180 -15.26 7.25 -2.18
C PHE A 180 -14.49 8.43 -1.59
N ASN A 181 -14.71 8.78 -0.32
CA ASN A 181 -13.86 9.79 0.33
C ASN A 181 -12.44 9.24 0.53
N GLU A 182 -11.46 10.13 0.38
CA GLU A 182 -10.03 9.83 0.51
C GLU A 182 -9.48 10.44 1.80
N GLU A 183 -10.30 10.47 2.85
CA GLU A 183 -9.86 10.86 4.20
C GLU A 183 -8.87 9.84 4.75
N LEU A 184 -7.94 10.26 5.62
CA LEU A 184 -7.03 9.29 6.24
C LEU A 184 -7.79 8.21 7.01
N GLY A 185 -7.30 6.99 6.91
CA GLY A 185 -7.83 5.83 7.61
C GLY A 185 -7.14 4.54 7.21
N VAL A 186 -7.43 3.47 7.94
CA VAL A 186 -6.95 2.12 7.63
C VAL A 186 -8.08 1.12 7.78
N VAL A 187 -8.11 0.11 6.93
CA VAL A 187 -8.95 -1.07 7.08
C VAL A 187 -8.09 -2.18 7.66
N VAL A 188 -8.55 -2.79 8.75
CA VAL A 188 -7.90 -3.94 9.39
C VAL A 188 -8.83 -5.15 9.36
N GLU A 189 -8.27 -6.31 9.03
CA GLU A 189 -8.93 -7.59 9.17
C GLU A 189 -8.61 -8.19 10.54
N VAL A 190 -9.64 -8.58 11.28
CA VAL A 190 -9.51 -9.15 12.62
C VAL A 190 -10.43 -10.35 12.79
N ASP A 191 -10.08 -11.26 13.69
CA ASP A 191 -11.02 -12.32 14.08
C ASP A 191 -12.25 -11.71 14.76
N SER A 192 -13.43 -12.30 14.56
CA SER A 192 -14.69 -11.76 15.14
C SER A 192 -14.62 -11.65 16.66
N GLY A 193 -13.89 -12.55 17.33
CA GLY A 193 -13.69 -12.51 18.79
C GLY A 193 -12.78 -11.38 19.28
N ALA A 194 -11.98 -10.78 18.39
CA ALA A 194 -11.09 -9.66 18.71
C ALA A 194 -11.77 -8.29 18.54
N VAL A 195 -12.96 -8.22 17.91
CA VAL A 195 -13.66 -6.96 17.63
C VAL A 195 -13.94 -6.17 18.91
N SER A 196 -14.64 -6.74 19.89
CA SER A 196 -15.01 -5.98 21.10
C SER A 196 -13.81 -5.47 21.89
N PRO A 197 -12.77 -6.28 22.19
CA PRO A 197 -11.57 -5.77 22.86
C PRO A 197 -10.86 -4.64 22.11
N LEU A 198 -10.82 -4.71 20.78
CA LEU A 198 -10.20 -3.66 19.96
C LEU A 198 -11.02 -2.37 19.99
N LEU A 199 -12.36 -2.45 19.91
CA LEU A 199 -13.24 -1.29 20.04
C LEU A 199 -13.08 -0.62 21.42
N GLU A 200 -13.04 -1.42 22.49
CA GLU A 200 -12.82 -0.93 23.86
C GLU A 200 -11.46 -0.21 23.98
N SER A 201 -10.41 -0.74 23.35
CA SER A 201 -9.08 -0.12 23.37
C SER A 201 -8.99 1.23 22.63
N LEU A 202 -9.98 1.53 21.78
CA LEU A 202 -10.06 2.78 21.01
C LEU A 202 -10.98 3.82 21.67
N GLU A 203 -11.68 3.48 22.74
CA GLU A 203 -12.54 4.43 23.46
C GLU A 203 -11.74 5.64 23.98
N GLY A 204 -12.24 6.85 23.74
CA GLY A 204 -11.61 8.09 24.19
C GLY A 204 -10.33 8.49 23.44
N THR A 205 -9.91 7.74 22.42
CA THR A 205 -8.67 8.03 21.66
C THR A 205 -8.86 9.06 20.54
N GLY A 206 -10.09 9.50 20.24
CA GLY A 206 -10.34 10.34 19.06
C GLY A 206 -10.33 9.57 17.73
N ILE A 207 -10.19 8.25 17.78
CA ILE A 207 -10.26 7.34 16.62
C ILE A 207 -11.67 6.75 16.58
N ARG A 208 -12.26 6.70 15.38
CA ARG A 208 -13.51 6.01 15.13
C ARG A 208 -13.19 4.65 14.50
N ALA A 209 -13.77 3.59 15.06
CA ALA A 209 -13.72 2.26 14.50
C ALA A 209 -15.12 1.85 14.04
N ILE A 210 -15.25 1.53 12.77
CA ILE A 210 -16.50 1.15 12.13
C ILE A 210 -16.34 -0.27 11.61
N GLN A 211 -17.19 -1.19 12.06
CA GLN A 211 -17.32 -2.48 11.40
C GLN A 211 -17.98 -2.27 10.04
N VAL A 212 -17.21 -2.44 8.97
CA VAL A 212 -17.66 -2.16 7.60
C VAL A 212 -18.02 -3.42 6.82
N GLY A 213 -17.69 -4.60 7.33
CA GLY A 213 -18.04 -5.84 6.66
C GLY A 213 -17.30 -7.07 7.16
N SER A 214 -17.34 -8.13 6.36
CA SER A 214 -16.67 -9.40 6.64
C SER A 214 -16.11 -10.05 5.38
N VAL A 215 -15.09 -10.89 5.55
CA VAL A 215 -14.47 -11.65 4.46
C VAL A 215 -15.35 -12.85 4.12
N SER A 216 -15.62 -13.04 2.83
CA SER A 216 -16.49 -14.08 2.29
C SER A 216 -15.72 -15.12 1.47
N SER A 217 -16.20 -16.36 1.51
CA SER A 217 -15.73 -17.42 0.60
C SER A 217 -16.29 -17.28 -0.81
N ASP A 218 -17.39 -16.56 -0.98
CA ASP A 218 -17.97 -16.24 -2.28
C ASP A 218 -17.10 -15.16 -2.94
N PRO A 219 -16.48 -15.39 -4.12
CA PRO A 219 -15.50 -14.49 -4.73
C PRO A 219 -16.15 -13.26 -5.38
N ARG A 220 -16.96 -12.55 -4.61
CA ARG A 220 -17.68 -11.34 -4.99
C ARG A 220 -17.47 -10.24 -3.97
N LEU A 221 -17.53 -9.01 -4.44
CA LEU A 221 -17.73 -7.84 -3.60
C LEU A 221 -19.23 -7.57 -3.55
N THR A 222 -19.86 -7.73 -2.40
CA THR A 222 -21.26 -7.37 -2.18
C THR A 222 -21.31 -6.18 -1.24
N ILE A 223 -22.02 -5.12 -1.62
CA ILE A 223 -22.26 -3.96 -0.77
C ILE A 223 -23.74 -3.90 -0.46
N THR A 224 -24.08 -3.86 0.82
CA THR A 224 -25.45 -3.65 1.30
C THR A 224 -25.59 -2.28 1.94
N GLN A 225 -26.78 -1.70 1.83
CA GLN A 225 -27.22 -0.59 2.64
C GLN A 225 -28.53 -0.99 3.34
N GLY A 226 -28.47 -1.14 4.67
CA GLY A 226 -29.54 -1.83 5.40
C GLY A 226 -29.75 -3.25 4.87
N ALA A 227 -30.99 -3.59 4.50
CA ALA A 227 -31.31 -4.90 3.94
C ALA A 227 -31.13 -5.02 2.41
N SER A 228 -30.77 -3.92 1.72
CA SER A 228 -30.73 -3.89 0.26
C SER A 228 -29.32 -4.07 -0.28
N VAL A 229 -29.13 -4.94 -1.27
CA VAL A 229 -27.89 -5.01 -2.06
C VAL A 229 -27.86 -3.83 -3.02
N VAL A 230 -26.84 -2.98 -2.90
CA VAL A 230 -26.67 -1.76 -3.71
C VAL A 230 -25.58 -1.91 -4.78
N PHE A 231 -24.65 -2.85 -4.60
CA PHE A 231 -23.62 -3.19 -5.57
C PHE A 231 -23.20 -4.65 -5.42
N GLU A 232 -22.94 -5.31 -6.54
CA GLU A 232 -22.35 -6.65 -6.57
C GLU A 232 -21.46 -6.78 -7.82
N SER A 233 -20.25 -7.32 -7.66
CA SER A 233 -19.37 -7.66 -8.79
C SER A 233 -18.44 -8.82 -8.44
N ASP A 234 -18.12 -9.63 -9.44
CA ASP A 234 -17.17 -10.74 -9.30
C ASP A 234 -15.75 -10.20 -9.09
N LEU A 235 -14.97 -10.90 -8.24
CA LEU A 235 -13.58 -10.57 -7.98
C LEU A 235 -12.75 -10.49 -9.27
N SER A 236 -12.98 -11.40 -10.21
CA SER A 236 -12.30 -11.41 -11.51
C SER A 236 -12.61 -10.17 -12.36
N GLN A 237 -13.87 -9.71 -12.39
CA GLN A 237 -14.28 -8.51 -13.13
C GLN A 237 -13.67 -7.24 -12.54
N LEU A 238 -13.65 -7.15 -11.21
CA LEU A 238 -13.01 -6.04 -10.51
C LEU A 238 -11.51 -6.02 -10.80
N ARG A 239 -10.86 -7.18 -10.74
CA ARG A 239 -9.43 -7.32 -11.02
C ARG A 239 -9.09 -7.00 -12.48
N GLU A 240 -9.91 -7.46 -13.43
CA GLU A 240 -9.78 -7.12 -14.85
C GLU A 240 -9.84 -5.61 -15.06
N SER A 241 -10.81 -4.95 -14.45
CA SER A 241 -10.95 -3.49 -14.53
C SER A 241 -9.76 -2.76 -13.92
N TRP A 242 -9.25 -3.25 -12.78
CA TRP A 242 -8.13 -2.64 -12.06
C TRP A 242 -6.79 -2.82 -12.82
N SER A 243 -6.50 -4.01 -13.35
CA SER A 243 -5.21 -4.28 -14.01
C SER A 243 -5.16 -3.90 -15.50
N PHE A 244 -6.30 -3.54 -16.11
CA PHE A 244 -6.40 -3.21 -17.54
C PHE A 244 -5.41 -2.15 -18.01
N VAL A 245 -5.19 -1.09 -17.22
CA VAL A 245 -4.26 -0.01 -17.58
C VAL A 245 -2.82 -0.52 -17.62
N SER A 246 -2.41 -1.31 -16.63
CA SER A 246 -1.07 -1.91 -16.58
C SER A 246 -0.85 -2.85 -17.76
N TYR A 247 -1.85 -3.67 -18.08
CA TYR A 247 -1.84 -4.53 -19.26
C TYR A 247 -1.67 -3.75 -20.57
N GLU A 248 -2.44 -2.68 -20.79
CA GLU A 248 -2.33 -1.88 -22.01
C GLU A 248 -0.97 -1.17 -22.13
N ILE A 249 -0.37 -0.77 -21.01
CA ILE A 249 1.00 -0.24 -20.99
C ILE A 249 2.01 -1.34 -21.33
N ALA A 250 1.96 -2.49 -20.65
CA ALA A 250 2.87 -3.62 -20.85
C ALA A 250 2.80 -4.13 -22.29
N LYS A 251 1.61 -4.27 -22.85
CA LYS A 251 1.39 -4.70 -24.24
C LYS A 251 2.02 -3.76 -25.28
N ARG A 252 2.03 -2.44 -25.02
CA ARG A 252 2.63 -1.43 -25.91
C ARG A 252 4.15 -1.34 -25.76
N ARG A 253 4.68 -1.68 -24.58
CA ARG A 253 6.10 -1.58 -24.23
C ARG A 253 6.87 -2.87 -24.50
N ASP A 254 6.27 -4.02 -24.18
CA ASP A 254 6.90 -5.33 -24.06
C ASP A 254 6.43 -6.29 -25.18
N HIS A 255 6.67 -7.59 -25.01
CA HIS A 255 6.13 -8.58 -25.94
C HIS A 255 4.61 -8.72 -25.74
N PRO A 256 3.78 -8.39 -26.74
CA PRO A 256 2.34 -8.26 -26.55
C PRO A 256 1.66 -9.57 -26.15
N GLU A 257 2.14 -10.72 -26.64
CA GLU A 257 1.59 -12.02 -26.26
C GLU A 257 1.93 -12.40 -24.82
N ALA A 258 3.07 -11.95 -24.29
CA ALA A 258 3.45 -12.20 -22.90
C ALA A 258 2.57 -11.37 -21.96
N ALA A 259 2.38 -10.08 -22.27
CA ALA A 259 1.46 -9.21 -21.53
C ALA A 259 0.01 -9.73 -21.57
N ALA A 260 -0.45 -10.22 -22.73
CA ALA A 260 -1.77 -10.82 -22.85
C ALA A 260 -1.90 -12.12 -22.05
N SER A 261 -0.86 -12.96 -22.03
CA SER A 261 -0.83 -14.18 -21.21
C SER A 261 -0.87 -13.87 -19.71
N GLU A 262 -0.13 -12.86 -19.25
CA GLU A 262 -0.12 -12.43 -17.86
C GLU A 262 -1.49 -11.90 -17.43
N PHE A 263 -2.07 -10.98 -18.22
CA PHE A 263 -3.39 -10.42 -17.95
C PHE A 263 -4.48 -11.50 -17.89
N ALA A 264 -4.47 -12.46 -18.83
CA ALA A 264 -5.42 -13.57 -18.84
C ALA A 264 -5.29 -14.50 -17.62
N LEU A 265 -4.07 -14.71 -17.11
CA LEU A 265 -3.83 -15.50 -15.89
C LEU A 265 -4.30 -14.76 -14.64
N GLU A 266 -4.00 -13.47 -14.53
CA GLU A 266 -4.35 -12.63 -13.38
C GLU A 266 -5.87 -12.51 -13.21
N THR A 267 -6.60 -12.39 -14.32
CA THR A 267 -8.05 -12.09 -14.37
C THR A 267 -8.92 -13.33 -14.51
N ALA A 268 -8.34 -14.53 -14.50
CA ALA A 268 -9.08 -15.77 -14.46
C ALA A 268 -9.96 -15.86 -13.19
N THR A 269 -11.09 -16.57 -13.28
CA THR A 269 -11.97 -16.80 -12.12
C THR A 269 -11.24 -17.54 -10.98
N GLU A 270 -10.33 -18.43 -11.35
CA GLU A 270 -9.47 -19.18 -10.43
C GLU A 270 -8.00 -18.98 -10.86
N PRO A 271 -7.38 -17.85 -10.48
CA PRO A 271 -6.00 -17.58 -10.83
C PRO A 271 -5.07 -18.58 -10.11
N PRO A 272 -3.97 -19.01 -10.74
CA PRO A 272 -3.05 -19.95 -10.12
C PRO A 272 -2.39 -19.35 -8.88
N GLU A 273 -2.28 -20.15 -7.82
CA GLU A 273 -1.60 -19.75 -6.58
C GLU A 273 -0.14 -20.22 -6.57
N LEU A 274 0.71 -19.47 -5.87
CA LEU A 274 2.06 -19.92 -5.53
C LEU A 274 1.98 -20.96 -4.41
N VAL A 275 1.89 -22.23 -4.80
CA VAL A 275 1.84 -23.35 -3.86
C VAL A 275 3.23 -23.99 -3.73
N LEU A 276 3.68 -24.15 -2.48
CA LEU A 276 4.88 -24.93 -2.19
C LEU A 276 4.53 -26.40 -2.00
N ASP A 277 4.64 -27.19 -3.08
CA ASP A 277 4.54 -28.66 -3.01
C ASP A 277 5.94 -29.27 -2.86
N VAL A 278 6.36 -29.47 -1.61
CA VAL A 278 7.67 -30.06 -1.27
C VAL A 278 7.51 -31.30 -0.42
N ALA A 279 8.35 -32.30 -0.68
CA ALA A 279 8.44 -33.48 0.17
C ALA A 279 8.78 -33.08 1.61
N SER A 280 8.07 -33.64 2.59
CA SER A 280 8.27 -33.36 4.03
C SER A 280 9.71 -33.63 4.52
N SER A 281 10.45 -34.49 3.82
CA SER A 281 11.88 -34.73 4.05
C SER A 281 12.76 -33.49 3.83
N LEU A 282 12.36 -32.57 2.96
CA LEU A 282 13.09 -31.32 2.71
C LEU A 282 12.83 -30.27 3.81
N LEU A 283 11.67 -30.34 4.46
CA LEU A 283 11.33 -29.48 5.61
C LEU A 283 12.07 -29.89 6.90
N THR A 284 12.67 -31.08 6.90
CA THR A 284 13.37 -31.69 8.05
C THR A 284 14.86 -31.92 7.78
N LEU A 285 15.38 -31.36 6.68
CA LEU A 285 16.82 -31.37 6.38
C LEU A 285 17.57 -30.84 7.60
N ALA A 286 18.42 -31.71 8.17
CA ALA A 286 19.28 -31.34 9.29
C ALA A 286 20.11 -30.12 8.90
N ALA A 287 20.34 -29.23 9.87
CA ALA A 287 21.23 -28.09 9.66
C ALA A 287 22.54 -28.59 9.03
N PRO A 288 23.09 -27.87 8.03
CA PRO A 288 24.34 -28.24 7.38
C PRO A 288 25.42 -28.54 8.42
N HIS A 289 26.35 -29.45 8.10
CA HIS A 289 27.45 -29.84 8.99
C HIS A 289 28.30 -28.60 9.34
N THR A 290 27.92 -27.91 10.42
CA THR A 290 28.49 -26.63 10.86
C THR A 290 29.47 -26.80 12.02
N GLY A 291 29.56 -28.01 12.59
CA GLY A 291 30.36 -28.35 13.77
C GLY A 291 31.73 -28.95 13.50
N GLY A 292 32.19 -29.04 12.25
CA GLY A 292 33.55 -29.47 11.94
C GLY A 292 34.58 -28.39 12.26
N GLU A 293 35.78 -28.77 12.74
CA GLU A 293 36.89 -27.82 12.95
C GLU A 293 37.37 -27.17 11.65
N ILE A 294 37.13 -27.81 10.49
CA ILE A 294 37.55 -27.35 9.17
C ILE A 294 36.35 -26.79 8.41
N LYS A 295 36.42 -25.51 8.04
CA LYS A 295 35.48 -24.87 7.11
C LYS A 295 36.07 -24.92 5.70
N PRO A 296 35.45 -25.62 4.74
CA PRO A 296 35.94 -25.61 3.36
C PRO A 296 35.85 -24.20 2.78
N ARG A 297 36.90 -23.78 2.07
CA ARG A 297 36.91 -22.48 1.38
C ARG A 297 36.13 -22.57 0.09
N VAL A 298 35.35 -21.54 -0.21
CA VAL A 298 34.67 -21.35 -1.50
C VAL A 298 35.05 -19.99 -2.06
N ALA A 299 35.52 -19.97 -3.30
CA ALA A 299 35.77 -18.74 -4.03
C ALA A 299 34.44 -18.19 -4.56
N ILE A 300 33.99 -17.06 -4.01
CA ILE A 300 32.86 -16.31 -4.51
C ILE A 300 33.39 -15.40 -5.62
N LEU A 301 33.39 -15.95 -6.83
CA LEU A 301 33.90 -15.27 -8.01
C LEU A 301 32.99 -14.13 -8.42
N ARG A 302 33.58 -12.96 -8.68
CA ARG A 302 32.86 -11.82 -9.25
C ARG A 302 33.70 -11.03 -10.24
N GLU A 303 33.03 -10.41 -11.19
CA GLU A 303 33.60 -9.51 -12.19
C GLU A 303 32.98 -8.10 -12.02
N GLN A 304 33.53 -7.09 -12.69
CA GLN A 304 32.93 -5.78 -12.80
C GLN A 304 31.46 -5.87 -13.23
N GLY A 305 30.58 -5.25 -12.44
CA GLY A 305 29.13 -5.28 -12.64
C GLY A 305 28.40 -6.41 -11.93
N VAL A 306 29.10 -7.41 -11.36
CA VAL A 306 28.47 -8.40 -10.49
C VAL A 306 28.05 -7.75 -9.18
N ASN A 307 26.76 -7.86 -8.84
CA ASN A 307 26.14 -7.24 -7.68
C ASN A 307 25.54 -8.24 -6.67
N SER A 308 25.55 -9.55 -6.98
CA SER A 308 24.91 -10.60 -6.16
C SER A 308 25.88 -11.49 -5.36
N HIS A 309 27.11 -11.03 -5.16
CA HIS A 309 28.15 -11.83 -4.52
C HIS A 309 27.99 -11.89 -2.99
N GLN A 310 27.30 -10.94 -2.36
CA GLN A 310 27.17 -10.91 -0.90
C GLN A 310 26.17 -11.93 -0.37
N GLU A 311 24.99 -12.03 -0.97
CA GLU A 311 23.97 -13.01 -0.64
C GLU A 311 24.42 -14.43 -0.98
N MET A 312 25.16 -14.60 -2.08
CA MET A 312 25.81 -15.87 -2.42
C MET A 312 26.80 -16.29 -1.32
N ALA A 313 27.68 -15.37 -0.90
CA ALA A 313 28.62 -15.63 0.20
C ALA A 313 27.89 -15.96 1.51
N ALA A 314 26.79 -15.26 1.82
CA ALA A 314 25.99 -15.50 3.03
C ALA A 314 25.37 -16.90 3.03
N ALA A 315 24.81 -17.36 1.91
CA ALA A 315 24.25 -18.70 1.77
C ALA A 315 25.31 -19.79 2.03
N PHE A 316 26.50 -19.64 1.45
CA PHE A 316 27.62 -20.57 1.68
C PHE A 316 28.10 -20.56 3.13
N ARG A 317 28.17 -19.40 3.78
CA ARG A 317 28.53 -19.30 5.21
C ARG A 317 27.50 -20.00 6.09
N LEU A 318 26.21 -19.85 5.81
CA LEU A 318 25.15 -20.57 6.51
C LEU A 318 25.29 -22.09 6.34
N ALA A 319 25.77 -22.52 5.17
CA ALA A 319 26.10 -23.92 4.89
C ALA A 319 27.42 -24.43 5.49
N GLY A 320 28.17 -23.59 6.22
CA GLY A 320 29.41 -23.97 6.92
C GLY A 320 30.72 -23.70 6.16
N PHE A 321 30.67 -23.01 5.02
CA PHE A 321 31.86 -22.67 4.24
C PHE A 321 32.55 -21.39 4.75
N GLU A 322 33.85 -21.27 4.45
CA GLU A 322 34.57 -20.01 4.45
C GLU A 322 34.46 -19.37 3.06
N ALA A 323 33.55 -18.40 2.92
CA ALA A 323 33.35 -17.67 1.66
C ALA A 323 34.42 -16.58 1.47
N VAL A 324 35.23 -16.75 0.42
CA VAL A 324 36.34 -15.87 0.01
C VAL A 324 35.88 -15.02 -1.16
N ASP A 325 35.93 -13.69 -1.03
CA ASP A 325 35.71 -12.80 -2.17
C ASP A 325 36.89 -12.94 -3.16
N VAL A 326 36.59 -13.25 -4.42
CA VAL A 326 37.59 -13.37 -5.48
C VAL A 326 37.11 -12.56 -6.67
N HIS A 327 37.62 -11.33 -6.78
CA HIS A 327 37.39 -10.54 -7.98
C HIS A 327 38.28 -11.04 -9.12
N MET A 328 37.84 -10.90 -10.37
CA MET A 328 38.65 -11.30 -11.53
C MET A 328 40.04 -10.63 -11.55
N SER A 329 40.16 -9.40 -11.03
CA SER A 329 41.47 -8.72 -10.86
C SER A 329 42.43 -9.43 -9.90
N ASP A 330 41.90 -10.14 -8.90
CA ASP A 330 42.71 -10.88 -7.94
C ASP A 330 43.36 -12.09 -8.61
N LEU A 331 42.74 -12.63 -9.67
CA LEU A 331 43.29 -13.73 -10.47
C LEU A 331 44.32 -13.27 -11.49
N PHE A 332 44.16 -12.07 -12.06
CA PHE A 332 45.14 -11.49 -12.99
C PHE A 332 46.40 -10.95 -12.32
N SER A 333 46.37 -10.81 -10.98
CA SER A 333 47.51 -10.36 -10.18
C SER A 333 48.31 -11.51 -9.55
N LEU A 334 47.90 -12.76 -9.79
CA LEU A 334 48.63 -14.00 -9.47
C LEU A 334 49.58 -14.40 -10.60
#